data_AF-A0A1I3FUV2-F1
#
_entry.id   AF-A0A1I3FUV2-F1
#
_cell.length_a   1.000
_cell.length_b   1.000
_cell.length_c   1.000
_cell.angle_alpha   90.00
_cell.angle_beta   90.00
_cell.angle_gamma   90.00
#
_symmetry.space_group_name_H-M   'P 1'
#
loop_
_entity.id
_entity.type
_entity.pdbx_description
1 polymer ?
#
loop_
_entity_poly.entity_id
_entity_poly.type
_entity_poly.pdbx_seq_one_letter_code
_entity_poly.pdbx_strand_id
1 'polypeptide(L)'
;MGLVTLTGLVLSSSDVGEFDKRLVILTKEAGKVTAFAKGARRPNNSMIAACSPFCFGVFDAFEGRNSYHLSKANISNYFRDLVMDYDKVCLGSYFLEVASFLSVEGGDEKLRLALLYQSLKALESGKFSHRLLKDIYDLKTWVIDGEYPNVFSCMLCGKKEDLSTFSIKHHGTLCKSCGNLEAGVKISTSTLYAMQFIVSSTIEKLYTFVLNGETEEELTRILDAYRLNYRSHKYKSEEFL
;
A
#
# COMPACT_ATOMS: atom_id res chain seq x y z
N MET A 1 -9.85 -21.34 -24.58
CA MET A 1 -9.27 -20.44 -23.57
C MET A 1 -8.07 -19.77 -24.21
N GLY A 2 -8.06 -18.45 -24.30
CA GLY A 2 -6.93 -17.71 -24.83
C GLY A 2 -5.81 -17.62 -23.80
N LEU A 3 -4.57 -17.53 -24.27
CA LEU A 3 -3.46 -17.10 -23.43
C LEU A 3 -3.58 -15.59 -23.19
N VAL A 4 -3.50 -15.17 -21.95
CA VAL A 4 -3.46 -13.76 -21.55
C VAL A 4 -2.14 -13.44 -20.86
N THR A 5 -1.74 -12.18 -20.91
CA THR A 5 -0.53 -11.69 -20.27
C THR A 5 -0.91 -10.69 -19.18
N LEU A 6 -0.43 -10.93 -17.96
CA LEU A 6 -0.74 -10.15 -16.76
C LEU A 6 0.54 -9.56 -16.19
N THR A 7 0.59 -8.25 -15.98
CA THR A 7 1.69 -7.56 -15.31
C THR A 7 1.29 -7.27 -13.87
N GLY A 8 2.02 -7.78 -12.89
CA GLY A 8 1.56 -7.69 -11.52
C GLY A 8 2.57 -8.07 -10.46
N LEU A 9 2.12 -7.96 -9.21
CA LEU A 9 2.87 -8.31 -8.01
C LEU A 9 2.19 -9.45 -7.26
N VAL A 10 2.96 -10.48 -6.89
CA VAL A 10 2.47 -11.61 -6.08
C VAL A 10 2.26 -11.15 -4.64
N LEU A 11 1.00 -11.07 -4.21
CA LEU A 11 0.59 -10.66 -2.87
C LEU A 11 0.71 -11.80 -1.85
N SER A 12 0.35 -13.02 -2.25
CA SER A 12 0.48 -14.20 -1.40
C SER A 12 0.68 -15.47 -2.22
N SER A 13 1.27 -16.48 -1.58
CA SER A 13 1.48 -17.81 -2.13
C SER A 13 1.12 -18.85 -1.08
N SER A 14 0.39 -19.88 -1.47
CA SER A 14 0.10 -21.05 -0.64
C SER A 14 0.29 -22.34 -1.44
N ASP A 15 0.83 -23.37 -0.82
CA ASP A 15 0.98 -24.68 -1.45
C ASP A 15 -0.40 -25.33 -1.64
N VAL A 16 -0.60 -25.97 -2.80
CA VAL A 16 -1.82 -26.73 -3.10
C VAL A 16 -1.42 -28.04 -3.75
N GLY A 17 -1.96 -29.15 -3.26
CA GLY A 17 -1.55 -30.47 -3.72
C GLY A 17 -0.05 -30.74 -3.46
N GLU A 18 0.51 -31.66 -4.24
CA GLU A 18 1.89 -32.11 -4.03
C GLU A 18 2.91 -31.11 -4.57
N PHE A 19 2.70 -30.60 -5.79
CA PHE A 19 3.69 -29.77 -6.49
C PHE A 19 3.17 -28.39 -6.91
N ASP A 20 1.93 -28.04 -6.63
CA ASP A 20 1.31 -26.83 -7.17
C ASP A 20 1.32 -25.69 -6.15
N LYS A 21 1.18 -24.47 -6.65
CA LYS A 21 0.97 -23.28 -5.82
C LYS A 21 -0.29 -22.53 -6.25
N ARG A 22 -1.00 -22.00 -5.27
CA ARG A 22 -2.03 -20.96 -5.45
C ARG A 22 -1.41 -19.62 -5.11
N LEU A 23 -1.59 -18.66 -6.01
CA LEU A 23 -1.12 -17.29 -5.88
C LEU A 23 -2.31 -16.33 -5.87
N VAL A 24 -2.15 -15.25 -5.13
CA VAL A 24 -2.95 -14.03 -5.30
C VAL A 24 -2.04 -12.98 -5.91
N ILE A 25 -2.42 -12.44 -7.05
CA ILE A 25 -1.60 -11.47 -7.81
C ILE A 25 -2.42 -10.21 -8.00
N LEU A 26 -1.85 -9.06 -7.66
CA LEU A 26 -2.42 -7.76 -8.04
C LEU A 26 -1.89 -7.39 -9.42
N THR A 27 -2.77 -7.28 -10.40
CA THR A 27 -2.41 -7.09 -11.81
C THR A 27 -2.92 -5.77 -12.34
N LYS A 28 -2.22 -5.26 -13.36
CA LYS A 28 -2.60 -4.05 -14.09
C LYS A 28 -3.84 -4.28 -14.96
N GLU A 29 -3.98 -5.48 -15.50
CA GLU A 29 -4.95 -5.81 -16.55
C GLU A 29 -6.28 -6.33 -15.99
N ALA A 30 -6.27 -7.06 -14.87
CA ALA A 30 -7.44 -7.77 -14.34
C ALA A 30 -7.68 -7.53 -12.84
N GLY A 31 -7.04 -6.51 -12.25
CA GLY A 31 -7.12 -6.23 -10.82
C GLY A 31 -6.52 -7.36 -9.99
N LYS A 32 -7.13 -7.68 -8.85
CA LYS A 32 -6.70 -8.82 -8.01
C LYS A 32 -7.18 -10.14 -8.64
N VAL A 33 -6.27 -11.09 -8.86
CA VAL A 33 -6.62 -12.38 -9.43
C VAL A 33 -6.09 -13.54 -8.60
N THR A 34 -6.84 -14.64 -8.58
CA THR A 34 -6.35 -15.94 -8.10
C THR A 34 -5.73 -16.71 -9.27
N ALA A 35 -4.48 -17.16 -9.12
CA ALA A 35 -3.79 -17.95 -10.13
C ALA A 35 -3.21 -19.25 -9.56
N PHE A 36 -3.13 -20.29 -10.38
CA PHE A 36 -2.56 -21.59 -10.02
C PHE A 36 -1.34 -21.88 -10.91
N ALA A 37 -0.21 -22.19 -10.29
CA ALA A 37 1.01 -22.59 -10.96
C ALA A 37 1.23 -24.10 -10.75
N LYS A 38 0.88 -24.90 -11.76
CA LYS A 38 1.00 -26.36 -11.71
C LYS A 38 2.46 -26.79 -11.75
N GLY A 39 2.85 -27.70 -10.88
CA GLY A 39 4.21 -28.22 -10.78
C GLY A 39 5.25 -27.21 -10.34
N ALA A 40 4.86 -26.04 -9.83
CA ALA A 40 5.78 -24.96 -9.45
C ALA A 40 6.81 -25.36 -8.40
N ARG A 41 6.50 -26.36 -7.56
CA ARG A 41 7.40 -26.89 -6.52
C ARG A 41 8.25 -28.06 -7.00
N ARG A 42 8.12 -28.51 -8.26
CA ARG A 42 9.01 -29.55 -8.80
C ARG A 42 10.46 -29.05 -8.78
N PRO A 43 11.43 -29.91 -8.42
CA PRO A 43 12.85 -29.55 -8.48
C PRO A 43 13.22 -29.01 -9.87
N ASN A 44 14.10 -28.01 -9.91
CA ASN A 44 14.56 -27.33 -11.12
C ASN A 44 13.48 -26.58 -11.94
N ASN A 45 12.27 -26.39 -11.39
CA ASN A 45 11.27 -25.56 -12.04
C ASN A 45 11.56 -24.06 -11.80
N SER A 46 11.73 -23.30 -12.88
CA SER A 46 11.95 -21.85 -12.82
C SER A 46 10.80 -21.08 -12.17
N MET A 47 9.60 -21.66 -12.12
CA MET A 47 8.42 -21.05 -11.50
C MET A 47 8.52 -20.98 -9.98
N ILE A 48 9.38 -21.77 -9.32
CA ILE A 48 9.41 -21.85 -7.84
C ILE A 48 9.71 -20.49 -7.20
N ALA A 49 10.68 -19.76 -7.76
CA ALA A 49 11.08 -18.44 -7.28
C ALA A 49 10.07 -17.37 -7.71
N ALA A 50 9.48 -17.50 -8.90
CA ALA A 50 8.49 -16.57 -9.43
C ALA A 50 7.12 -16.64 -8.71
N CYS A 51 6.85 -17.76 -8.04
CA CYS A 51 5.62 -18.03 -7.30
C CYS A 51 5.78 -17.73 -5.80
N SER A 52 6.57 -16.73 -5.44
CA SER A 52 6.77 -16.27 -4.07
C SER A 52 6.20 -14.85 -3.91
N PRO A 53 5.75 -14.45 -2.70
CA PRO A 53 5.36 -13.08 -2.43
C PRO A 53 6.46 -12.08 -2.81
N PHE A 54 6.09 -10.81 -2.99
CA PHE A 54 6.97 -9.72 -3.43
C PHE A 54 7.44 -9.79 -4.88
N CYS A 55 7.26 -10.90 -5.60
CA CYS A 55 7.69 -10.97 -6.99
C CYS A 55 6.83 -10.09 -7.90
N PHE A 56 7.47 -9.14 -8.60
CA PHE A 56 6.86 -8.28 -9.61
C PHE A 56 7.34 -8.63 -11.02
N GLY A 57 6.41 -8.86 -11.94
CA GLY A 57 6.75 -9.20 -13.31
C GLY A 57 5.55 -9.45 -14.20
N VAL A 58 5.82 -10.17 -15.28
CA VAL A 58 4.85 -10.51 -16.32
C VAL A 58 4.55 -12.01 -16.26
N PHE A 59 3.28 -12.36 -16.26
CA PHE A 59 2.77 -13.71 -16.12
C PHE A 59 1.91 -14.04 -17.33
N ASP A 60 2.26 -15.10 -18.05
CA ASP A 60 1.39 -15.66 -19.09
C ASP A 60 0.49 -16.71 -18.44
N ALA A 61 -0.81 -16.61 -18.69
CA ALA A 61 -1.81 -17.46 -18.05
C ALA A 61 -2.97 -17.82 -18.98
N PHE A 62 -3.56 -18.99 -18.75
CA PHE A 62 -4.85 -19.34 -19.33
C PHE A 62 -5.97 -18.91 -18.39
N GLU A 63 -6.89 -18.10 -18.89
CA GLU A 63 -8.05 -17.64 -18.12
C GLU A 63 -9.10 -18.74 -17.98
N GLY A 64 -9.41 -19.09 -16.74
CA GLY A 64 -10.51 -19.97 -16.34
C GLY A 64 -11.72 -19.21 -15.84
N ARG A 65 -12.72 -19.93 -15.32
CA ARG A 65 -13.99 -19.32 -14.88
C ARG A 65 -13.80 -18.37 -13.69
N ASN A 66 -13.01 -18.80 -12.70
CA ASN A 66 -12.80 -18.09 -11.42
C ASN A 66 -11.31 -17.96 -11.06
N SER A 67 -10.42 -18.38 -11.96
CA SER A 67 -8.99 -18.42 -11.69
C SER A 67 -8.18 -18.52 -12.97
N TYR A 68 -6.90 -18.22 -12.84
CA TYR A 68 -5.93 -18.29 -13.92
C TYR A 68 -5.02 -19.52 -13.73
N HIS A 69 -4.55 -20.09 -14.83
CA HIS A 69 -3.51 -21.12 -14.82
C HIS A 69 -2.23 -20.56 -15.40
N LEU A 70 -1.21 -20.36 -14.57
CA LEU A 70 0.06 -19.81 -15.01
C LEU A 70 0.81 -20.82 -15.88
N SER A 71 1.23 -20.37 -17.05
CA SER A 71 2.11 -21.14 -17.95
C SER A 71 3.55 -20.65 -17.89
N LYS A 72 3.76 -19.34 -17.68
CA LYS A 72 5.09 -18.73 -17.67
C LYS A 72 5.10 -17.51 -16.75
N ALA A 73 6.26 -17.24 -16.15
CA ALA A 73 6.51 -16.01 -15.42
C ALA A 73 7.88 -15.45 -15.82
N ASN A 74 7.92 -14.14 -16.07
CA ASN A 74 9.13 -13.37 -16.28
C ASN A 74 9.19 -12.26 -15.21
N ILE A 75 10.01 -12.48 -14.19
CA ILE A 75 10.07 -11.60 -13.02
C ILE A 75 11.10 -10.51 -13.26
N SER A 76 10.64 -9.27 -13.20
CA SER A 76 11.46 -8.07 -13.33
C SER A 76 12.09 -7.64 -12.00
N ASN A 77 11.42 -7.91 -10.87
CA ASN A 77 11.96 -7.61 -9.54
C ASN A 77 11.52 -8.68 -8.53
N TYR A 78 12.50 -9.26 -7.83
CA TYR A 78 12.28 -10.24 -6.77
C TYR A 78 12.30 -9.63 -5.36
N PHE A 79 12.67 -8.35 -5.23
CA PHE A 79 12.88 -7.64 -3.97
C PHE A 79 13.77 -8.43 -2.99
N ARG A 80 14.91 -8.92 -3.47
CA ARG A 80 15.76 -9.89 -2.74
C ARG A 80 16.28 -9.34 -1.43
N ASP A 81 16.70 -8.08 -1.41
CA ASP A 81 17.26 -7.45 -0.21
C ASP A 81 16.16 -7.15 0.81
N LEU A 82 14.93 -6.90 0.35
CA LEU A 82 13.77 -6.76 1.22
C LEU A 82 13.45 -8.09 1.92
N VAL A 83 13.39 -9.20 1.18
CA VAL A 83 12.96 -10.49 1.75
C VAL A 83 13.99 -11.13 2.69
N MET A 84 15.22 -10.63 2.70
CA MET A 84 16.29 -11.08 3.59
C MET A 84 16.37 -10.29 4.90
N ASP A 85 15.62 -9.21 5.03
CA ASP A 85 15.58 -8.33 6.20
C ASP A 85 14.24 -8.49 6.92
N TYR A 86 14.29 -8.87 8.19
CA TYR A 86 13.09 -9.18 8.97
C TYR A 86 12.13 -7.99 9.07
N ASP A 87 12.64 -6.80 9.41
CA ASP A 87 11.81 -5.62 9.62
C ASP A 87 11.19 -5.15 8.30
N LYS A 88 11.94 -5.24 7.19
CA LYS A 88 11.41 -4.94 5.86
C LYS A 88 10.38 -5.98 5.40
N VAL A 89 10.54 -7.26 5.75
CA VAL A 89 9.52 -8.28 5.47
C VAL A 89 8.24 -8.00 6.23
N CYS A 90 8.29 -7.61 7.50
CA CYS A 90 7.11 -7.26 8.29
C CYS A 90 6.34 -6.10 7.64
N LEU A 91 7.01 -4.97 7.37
CA LEU A 91 6.37 -3.80 6.76
C LEU A 91 5.94 -4.05 5.31
N GLY A 92 6.75 -4.77 4.53
CA GLY A 92 6.38 -5.16 3.18
C GLY A 92 5.14 -6.05 3.16
N SER A 93 5.04 -6.99 4.10
CA SER A 93 3.86 -7.87 4.24
C SER A 93 2.61 -7.07 4.60
N TYR A 94 2.75 -6.03 5.42
CA TYR A 94 1.67 -5.07 5.67
C TYR A 94 1.18 -4.40 4.39
N PHE A 95 2.10 -3.93 3.54
CA PHE A 95 1.71 -3.34 2.25
C PHE A 95 0.98 -4.34 1.34
N LEU A 96 1.46 -5.59 1.26
CA LEU A 96 0.79 -6.66 0.51
C LEU A 96 -0.61 -6.96 1.05
N GLU A 97 -0.78 -7.02 2.37
CA GLU A 97 -2.07 -7.32 3.00
C GLU A 97 -3.09 -6.21 2.76
N VAL A 98 -2.71 -4.95 2.95
CA VAL A 98 -3.54 -3.77 2.67
C VAL A 98 -3.99 -3.77 1.21
N ALA A 99 -3.05 -3.97 0.28
CA ALA A 99 -3.36 -4.03 -1.15
C ALA A 99 -4.29 -5.21 -1.48
N SER A 100 -4.05 -6.37 -0.87
CA SER A 100 -4.89 -7.56 -1.04
C SER A 100 -6.30 -7.38 -0.49
N PHE A 101 -6.46 -6.68 0.62
CA PHE A 101 -7.76 -6.46 1.25
C PHE A 101 -8.62 -5.49 0.43
N LEU A 102 -8.03 -4.39 -0.02
CA LEU A 102 -8.76 -3.30 -0.67
C LEU A 102 -9.01 -3.52 -2.17
N SER A 103 -8.20 -4.35 -2.84
CA SER A 103 -8.39 -4.61 -4.27
C SER A 103 -9.50 -5.62 -4.55
N VAL A 104 -10.15 -5.49 -5.70
CA VAL A 104 -11.24 -6.39 -6.13
C VAL A 104 -10.89 -7.12 -7.43
N GLU A 105 -11.54 -8.27 -7.68
CA GLU A 105 -11.36 -8.99 -8.93
C GLU A 105 -11.96 -8.19 -10.10
N GLY A 106 -11.21 -8.07 -11.20
CA GLY A 106 -11.63 -7.29 -12.37
C GLY A 106 -11.65 -5.77 -12.18
N GLY A 107 -11.15 -5.25 -11.05
CA GLY A 107 -11.06 -3.81 -10.78
C GLY A 107 -9.91 -3.10 -11.51
N ASP A 108 -10.01 -1.77 -11.70
CA ASP A 108 -8.88 -0.95 -12.15
C ASP A 108 -7.95 -0.65 -10.97
N GLU A 109 -6.92 -1.49 -10.82
CA GLU A 109 -5.98 -1.45 -9.69
C GLU A 109 -4.64 -0.79 -10.02
N LYS A 110 -4.54 -0.06 -11.15
CA LYS A 110 -3.27 0.52 -11.64
C LYS A 110 -2.56 1.39 -10.59
N LEU A 111 -3.32 2.28 -9.94
CA LEU A 111 -2.76 3.17 -8.92
C LEU A 111 -2.30 2.40 -7.68
N ARG A 112 -3.02 1.35 -7.27
CA ARG A 112 -2.64 0.51 -6.12
C ARG A 112 -1.41 -0.30 -6.40
N LEU A 113 -1.33 -0.90 -7.58
CA LEU A 113 -0.16 -1.65 -8.03
C LEU A 113 1.06 -0.72 -8.12
N ALA A 114 0.89 0.48 -8.67
CA ALA A 114 1.96 1.48 -8.72
C ALA A 114 2.42 1.92 -7.33
N LEU A 115 1.47 2.20 -6.42
CA LEU A 115 1.78 2.57 -5.04
C LEU A 115 2.55 1.44 -4.36
N LEU A 116 2.00 0.22 -4.37
CA LEU A 116 2.61 -0.95 -3.76
C LEU A 116 4.04 -1.19 -4.28
N TYR A 117 4.24 -1.16 -5.60
CA TYR A 117 5.56 -1.35 -6.19
C TYR A 117 6.55 -0.27 -5.72
N GLN A 118 6.15 1.01 -5.72
CA GLN A 118 7.02 2.11 -5.31
C GLN A 118 7.32 2.10 -3.81
N SER A 119 6.35 1.72 -2.97
CA SER A 119 6.53 1.58 -1.53
C SER A 119 7.52 0.46 -1.20
N LEU A 120 7.43 -0.68 -1.90
CA LEU A 120 8.40 -1.77 -1.73
C LEU A 120 9.80 -1.36 -2.22
N LYS A 121 9.91 -0.58 -3.30
CA LYS A 121 11.21 -0.04 -3.76
C LYS A 121 11.81 0.93 -2.74
N ALA A 122 10.99 1.80 -2.16
CA ALA A 122 11.41 2.72 -1.12
C ALA A 122 11.86 1.97 0.14
N LEU A 123 11.12 0.96 0.55
CA LEU A 123 11.47 0.08 1.67
C LEU A 123 12.78 -0.69 1.44
N GLU A 124 12.94 -1.30 0.26
CA GLU A 124 14.17 -2.00 -0.13
C GLU A 124 15.39 -1.07 -0.03
N SER A 125 15.25 0.18 -0.45
CA SER A 125 16.33 1.17 -0.49
C SER A 125 16.96 1.52 0.86
N GLY A 126 16.24 1.33 1.97
CA GLY A 126 16.71 1.67 3.32
C GLY A 126 16.92 3.16 3.58
N LYS A 127 16.45 4.06 2.69
CA LYS A 127 16.65 5.51 2.81
C LYS A 127 15.67 6.21 3.74
N PHE A 128 14.56 5.54 4.07
CA PHE A 128 13.45 6.10 4.82
C PHE A 128 13.19 5.25 6.05
N SER A 129 12.76 5.88 7.13
CA SER A 129 12.25 5.19 8.30
C SER A 129 11.00 4.37 7.95
N HIS A 130 10.84 3.22 8.60
CA HIS A 130 9.69 2.34 8.40
C HIS A 130 8.36 3.03 8.75
N ARG A 131 8.38 3.89 9.78
CA ARG A 131 7.24 4.70 10.21
C ARG A 131 6.80 5.68 9.11
N LEU A 132 7.70 6.50 8.57
CA LEU A 132 7.38 7.37 7.44
C LEU A 132 6.86 6.60 6.21
N LEU A 133 7.47 5.46 5.87
CA LEU A 133 7.02 4.64 4.74
C LEU A 133 5.58 4.15 4.94
N LYS A 134 5.25 3.70 6.15
CA LYS A 134 3.90 3.27 6.52
C LYS A 134 2.91 4.43 6.43
N ASP A 135 3.23 5.58 7.01
CA ASP A 135 2.36 6.76 7.01
C ASP A 135 2.05 7.26 5.59
N ILE A 136 3.07 7.30 4.71
CA ILE A 136 2.90 7.65 3.30
C ILE A 136 1.99 6.62 2.62
N TYR A 137 2.22 5.33 2.83
CA TYR A 137 1.46 4.26 2.20
C TYR A 137 -0.01 4.28 2.65
N ASP A 138 -0.28 4.42 3.94
CA ASP A 138 -1.63 4.46 4.51
C ASP A 138 -2.40 5.66 3.98
N LEU A 139 -1.86 6.87 4.14
CA LEU A 139 -2.55 8.08 3.70
C LEU A 139 -2.75 8.07 2.18
N LYS A 140 -1.78 7.58 1.39
CA LYS A 140 -1.97 7.50 -0.06
C LYS A 140 -2.97 6.44 -0.48
N THR A 141 -3.01 5.31 0.22
CA THR A 141 -4.04 4.29 0.01
C THR A 141 -5.43 4.88 0.21
N TRP A 142 -5.62 5.68 1.27
CA TRP A 142 -6.90 6.34 1.54
C TRP A 142 -7.29 7.34 0.45
N VAL A 143 -6.30 8.00 -0.17
CA VAL A 143 -6.53 8.89 -1.32
C VAL A 143 -7.00 8.10 -2.55
N ILE A 144 -6.40 6.93 -2.82
CA ILE A 144 -6.82 6.06 -3.93
C ILE A 144 -8.24 5.52 -3.69
N ASP A 145 -8.59 5.22 -2.44
CA ASP A 145 -9.94 4.77 -2.06
C ASP A 145 -10.97 5.93 -2.06
N GLY A 146 -10.52 7.19 -2.08
CA GLY A 146 -11.39 8.37 -1.98
C GLY A 146 -11.86 8.72 -0.56
N GLU A 147 -11.28 8.10 0.47
CA GLU A 147 -11.70 8.22 1.88
C GLU A 147 -10.58 8.78 2.77
N TYR A 148 -10.18 10.03 2.52
CA TYR A 148 -9.04 10.68 3.18
C TYR A 148 -9.42 12.01 3.85
N PRO A 149 -8.67 12.47 4.87
CA PRO A 149 -8.99 13.73 5.55
C PRO A 149 -8.72 14.96 4.68
N ASN A 150 -9.53 16.01 4.85
CA ASN A 150 -9.29 17.29 4.19
C ASN A 150 -8.16 18.08 4.88
N VAL A 151 -7.05 18.24 4.17
CA VAL A 151 -5.86 18.97 4.65
C VAL A 151 -5.61 20.28 3.89
N PHE A 152 -6.56 20.76 3.08
CA PHE A 152 -6.40 21.95 2.23
C PHE A 152 -7.30 23.12 2.63
N SER A 153 -8.32 22.88 3.45
CA SER A 153 -9.25 23.91 3.91
C SER A 153 -9.88 23.54 5.24
N CYS A 154 -10.23 24.56 6.01
CA CYS A 154 -10.95 24.43 7.26
C CYS A 154 -12.31 23.76 7.03
N MET A 155 -12.57 22.66 7.73
CA MET A 155 -13.81 21.89 7.59
C MET A 155 -15.06 22.60 8.13
N LEU A 156 -14.92 23.71 8.85
CA LEU A 156 -16.05 24.49 9.36
C LEU A 156 -16.36 25.75 8.56
N CYS A 157 -15.34 26.47 8.10
CA CYS A 157 -15.52 27.78 7.45
C CYS A 157 -14.91 27.89 6.05
N GLY A 158 -14.23 26.85 5.55
CA GLY A 158 -13.65 26.82 4.20
C GLY A 158 -12.36 27.64 4.00
N LYS A 159 -11.89 28.39 5.02
CA LYS A 159 -10.59 29.11 4.94
C LYS A 159 -9.44 28.15 4.64
N LYS A 160 -8.53 28.55 3.77
CA LYS A 160 -7.34 27.76 3.38
C LYS A 160 -6.07 28.14 4.15
N GLU A 161 -6.13 29.24 4.89
CA GLU A 161 -5.02 29.80 5.65
C GLU A 161 -5.15 29.46 7.14
N ASP A 162 -4.04 29.57 7.87
CA ASP A 162 -3.94 29.35 9.31
C ASP A 162 -4.49 28.00 9.77
N LEU A 163 -4.40 26.95 8.95
CA LEU A 163 -4.75 25.58 9.32
C LEU A 163 -3.76 25.09 10.38
N SER A 164 -4.26 24.85 11.60
CA SER A 164 -3.40 24.59 12.77
C SER A 164 -3.90 23.47 13.68
N THR A 165 -5.05 22.90 13.36
CA THR A 165 -5.70 21.88 14.18
C THR A 165 -6.25 20.78 13.29
N PHE A 166 -5.91 19.52 13.59
CA PHE A 166 -6.54 18.36 12.98
C PHE A 166 -7.69 17.90 13.87
N SER A 167 -8.88 17.76 13.28
CA SER A 167 -10.07 17.30 13.95
C SER A 167 -10.47 15.95 13.37
N ILE A 168 -10.44 14.93 14.23
CA ILE A 168 -10.98 13.60 13.91
C ILE A 168 -12.46 13.76 13.57
N LYS A 169 -13.25 14.34 14.49
CA LYS A 169 -14.69 14.60 14.35
C LYS A 169 -15.08 15.24 13.01
N HIS A 170 -14.30 16.18 12.49
CA HIS A 170 -14.60 16.89 11.25
C HIS A 170 -13.84 16.33 10.03
N HIS A 171 -13.19 15.18 10.15
CA HIS A 171 -12.47 14.52 9.06
C HIS A 171 -11.43 15.41 8.36
N GLY A 172 -10.71 16.25 9.10
CA GLY A 172 -9.74 17.14 8.47
C GLY A 172 -9.28 18.28 9.35
N THR A 173 -8.75 19.29 8.68
CA THR A 173 -8.08 20.43 9.31
C THR A 173 -9.07 21.55 9.63
N LEU A 174 -8.74 22.31 10.67
CA LEU A 174 -9.44 23.51 11.10
C LEU A 174 -8.45 24.68 11.13
N CYS A 175 -8.91 25.85 10.69
CA CYS A 175 -8.14 27.09 10.87
C CYS A 175 -8.05 27.46 12.35
N LYS A 176 -7.07 28.30 12.72
CA LYS A 176 -6.79 28.71 14.10
C LYS A 176 -8.03 29.20 14.86
N SER A 177 -8.89 30.00 14.21
CA SER A 177 -10.12 30.52 14.82
C SER A 177 -11.12 29.41 15.16
N CYS A 178 -11.44 28.54 14.21
CA CYS A 178 -12.34 27.40 14.41
C CYS A 178 -11.76 26.36 15.37
N GLY A 179 -10.46 26.04 15.25
CA GLY A 179 -9.77 25.05 16.09
C GLY A 179 -9.50 25.51 17.52
N ASN A 180 -9.78 26.75 17.88
CA ASN A 180 -9.78 27.21 19.28
C ASN A 180 -11.14 27.01 19.97
N LEU A 181 -12.19 26.76 19.20
CA LEU A 181 -13.55 26.53 19.69
C LEU A 181 -13.91 25.05 19.74
N GLU A 182 -13.18 24.20 19.01
CA GLU A 182 -13.40 22.76 18.94
C GLU A 182 -12.24 21.97 19.56
N ALA A 183 -12.54 20.79 20.09
CA ALA A 183 -11.51 19.82 20.49
C ALA A 183 -10.83 19.25 19.23
N GLY A 184 -9.50 19.26 19.23
CA GLY A 184 -8.68 18.72 18.15
C GLY A 184 -7.21 18.70 18.52
N VAL A 185 -6.42 18.06 17.69
CA VAL A 185 -4.97 17.94 17.87
C VAL A 185 -4.32 19.14 17.20
N LYS A 186 -3.51 19.93 17.92
CA LYS A 186 -2.68 20.96 17.29
C LYS A 186 -1.64 20.25 16.41
N ILE A 187 -1.44 20.78 15.22
CA ILE A 187 -0.50 20.22 14.24
C ILE A 187 0.51 21.28 13.83
N SER A 188 1.76 20.89 13.63
CA SER A 188 2.78 21.75 13.07
C SER A 188 2.53 22.01 11.57
N THR A 189 3.07 23.12 11.08
CA THR A 189 3.05 23.44 9.65
C THR A 189 3.77 22.38 8.82
N SER A 190 4.85 21.80 9.34
CA SER A 190 5.61 20.74 8.67
C SER A 190 4.77 19.47 8.47
N THR A 191 4.02 19.04 9.49
CA THR A 191 3.13 17.88 9.38
C THR A 191 2.00 18.15 8.41
N LEU A 192 1.39 19.34 8.47
CA LEU A 192 0.36 19.73 7.51
C LEU A 192 0.88 19.68 6.07
N TYR A 193 2.08 20.22 5.81
CA TYR A 193 2.69 20.17 4.49
C TYR A 193 3.02 18.74 4.06
N ALA A 194 3.48 17.88 4.96
CA ALA A 194 3.71 16.47 4.66
C ALA A 194 2.41 15.77 4.22
N MET A 195 1.31 15.97 4.95
CA MET A 195 0.00 15.42 4.58
C MET A 195 -0.49 15.96 3.24
N GLN A 196 -0.41 17.27 3.03
CA GLN A 196 -0.80 17.90 1.75
C GLN A 196 0.04 17.37 0.58
N PHE A 197 1.35 17.19 0.78
CA PHE A 197 2.25 16.64 -0.21
C PHE A 197 1.88 15.19 -0.55
N ILE A 198 1.68 14.33 0.46
CA ILE A 198 1.28 12.92 0.24
C ILE A 198 -0.06 12.86 -0.52
N VAL A 199 -1.05 13.67 -0.11
CA VAL A 199 -2.38 13.68 -0.74
C VAL A 199 -2.30 14.13 -2.21
N SER A 200 -1.60 15.22 -2.49
CA SER A 200 -1.58 15.85 -3.82
C SER A 200 -0.55 15.28 -4.80
N SER A 201 0.51 14.63 -4.32
CA SER A 201 1.60 14.14 -5.18
C SER A 201 1.21 12.93 -6.02
N THR A 202 1.80 12.81 -7.20
CA THR A 202 1.73 11.54 -7.95
C THR A 202 2.56 10.48 -7.24
N ILE A 203 2.29 9.20 -7.52
CA ILE A 203 2.93 8.07 -6.84
C ILE A 203 4.46 8.09 -7.03
N GLU A 204 4.93 8.54 -8.19
CA GLU A 204 6.35 8.65 -8.54
C GLU A 204 7.10 9.65 -7.66
N LYS A 205 6.40 10.60 -7.03
CA LYS A 205 6.98 11.65 -6.21
C LYS A 205 6.84 11.41 -4.71
N LEU A 206 6.17 10.35 -4.26
CA LEU A 206 5.86 10.16 -2.84
C LEU A 206 7.11 9.99 -1.96
N TYR A 207 8.13 9.31 -2.46
CA TYR A 207 9.33 8.96 -1.71
C TYR A 207 10.51 9.87 -2.08
N THR A 208 10.30 11.19 -1.96
CA THR A 208 11.32 12.22 -2.29
C THR A 208 11.64 13.15 -1.13
N PHE A 209 11.10 12.90 0.07
CA PHE A 209 11.33 13.72 1.26
C PHE A 209 11.55 12.84 2.49
N VAL A 210 12.19 13.43 3.49
CA VAL A 210 12.34 12.86 4.84
C VAL A 210 11.80 13.86 5.84
N LEU A 211 11.34 13.38 6.98
CA LEU A 211 10.88 14.20 8.09
C LEU A 211 11.90 14.12 9.23
N ASN A 212 11.92 15.15 10.07
CA ASN A 212 12.58 15.02 11.37
C ASN A 212 11.71 14.15 12.31
N GLY A 213 12.31 13.61 13.37
CA GLY A 213 11.63 12.68 14.26
C GLY A 213 10.33 13.22 14.88
N GLU A 214 10.31 14.50 15.25
CA GLU A 214 9.12 15.15 15.84
C GLU A 214 7.95 15.25 14.85
N THR A 215 8.23 15.66 13.60
CA THR A 215 7.20 15.78 12.55
C THR A 215 6.68 14.40 12.15
N GLU A 216 7.57 13.41 12.09
CA GLU A 216 7.18 12.04 11.78
C GLU A 216 6.30 11.43 12.88
N GLU A 217 6.68 11.59 14.15
CA GLU A 217 5.86 11.13 15.27
C GLU A 217 4.49 11.83 15.34
N GLU A 218 4.44 13.13 15.07
CA GLU A 218 3.17 13.87 14.97
C GLU A 218 2.30 13.35 13.82
N LEU A 219 2.87 13.11 12.64
CA LEU A 219 2.17 12.53 11.50
C LEU A 219 1.58 11.16 11.84
N THR A 220 2.39 10.24 12.37
CA THR A 220 1.94 8.89 12.76
C THR A 220 0.79 8.95 13.75
N ARG A 221 0.91 9.76 14.80
CA ARG A 221 -0.12 9.92 15.82
C ARG A 221 -1.46 10.40 15.22
N ILE A 222 -1.42 11.32 14.25
CA ILE A 222 -2.62 11.81 13.57
C ILE A 222 -3.24 10.70 12.71
N LEU A 223 -2.43 10.00 11.91
CA LEU A 223 -2.91 8.97 11.00
C LEU A 223 -3.44 7.74 11.76
N ASP A 224 -2.78 7.32 12.84
CA ASP A 224 -3.27 6.23 13.69
C ASP A 224 -4.60 6.59 14.34
N ALA A 225 -4.73 7.80 14.88
CA ALA A 225 -6.00 8.27 15.44
C ALA A 225 -7.10 8.31 14.38
N TYR A 226 -6.80 8.78 13.16
CA TYR A 226 -7.76 8.82 12.06
C TYR A 226 -8.18 7.41 11.64
N ARG A 227 -7.21 6.50 11.48
CA ARG A 227 -7.43 5.09 11.13
C ARG A 227 -8.34 4.41 12.17
N LEU A 228 -8.05 4.54 13.46
CA LEU A 228 -8.85 3.92 14.52
C LEU A 228 -10.31 4.37 14.54
N ASN A 229 -10.61 5.59 14.08
CA ASN A 229 -11.98 6.12 14.07
C ASN A 229 -12.74 5.80 12.79
N TYR A 230 -12.05 5.62 11.66
CA TYR A 230 -12.68 5.52 10.34
C TYR A 230 -12.38 4.24 9.55
N ARG A 231 -11.44 3.42 10.03
CA ARG A 231 -11.05 2.15 9.40
C ARG A 231 -11.17 1.05 10.47
N SER A 232 -12.22 0.26 10.37
CA SER A 232 -12.53 -0.81 11.34
C SER A 232 -11.71 -2.10 11.13
N HIS A 233 -11.11 -2.27 9.96
CA HIS A 233 -10.34 -3.46 9.66
C HIS A 233 -8.96 -3.41 10.32
N LYS A 234 -8.64 -4.45 11.09
CA LYS A 234 -7.31 -4.67 11.66
C LYS A 234 -6.58 -5.68 10.78
N TYR A 235 -5.44 -5.26 10.21
CA TYR A 235 -4.59 -6.13 9.42
C TYR A 235 -3.78 -7.05 10.33
N LYS A 236 -3.60 -8.31 9.95
CA LYS A 236 -2.86 -9.30 10.76
C LYS A 236 -1.39 -8.93 10.87
N SER A 237 -0.83 -8.38 9.80
CA SER A 237 0.55 -7.92 9.73
C SER A 237 0.89 -6.83 10.73
N GLU A 238 -0.09 -6.08 11.26
CA GLU A 238 0.14 -5.08 12.32
C GLU A 238 0.63 -5.70 13.63
N GLU A 239 0.44 -7.01 13.85
CA GLU A 239 0.94 -7.70 15.04
C GLU A 239 2.48 -7.84 15.05
N PHE A 240 3.13 -7.60 13.90
CA PHE A 240 4.58 -7.72 13.74
C PHE A 240 5.27 -6.37 13.46
N LEU A 241 4.54 -5.24 13.60
CA LEU A 241 5.02 -3.86 13.38
C LEU A 241 5.28 -3.10 14.68
#